data_AF-A0A7S4IF66-F1
#
_entry.id   AF-A0A7S4IF66-F1
#
_cell.length_a   1.000
_cell.length_b   1.000
_cell.length_c   1.000
_cell.angle_alpha   90.00
_cell.angle_beta   90.00
_cell.angle_gamma   90.00
#
_symmetry.space_group_name_H-M   'P 1'
#
loop_
_entity.id
_entity.type
_entity.pdbx_description
1 polymer ?
#
loop_
_entity_poly.entity_id
_entity_poly.type
_entity_poly.pdbx_seq_one_letter_code
_entity_poly.pdbx_strand_id
1 'polypeptide(L)'
;YSDIVTLIGPNEQGTQPGTEGNLDIQWMMGIAPGSPTIYWSNYANSTKEIDHILTWQYEIGNMTDPPLVSSLSYAMTESTANNFLGDGYIQRSNTQFQVLASMGLTMIFSAGDAGSNSLSAPPMGQLHCFPSHAMWPAESPYVTALSATYFTPLTDPICYLQ
;
A
#
# COMPACT_ATOMS: atom_id res chain seq x y z
N TYR A 1 9.96 -12.98 -19.18
CA TYR A 1 9.06 -12.36 -18.20
C TYR A 1 8.55 -10.99 -18.62
N SER A 2 9.17 -10.28 -19.57
CA SER A 2 8.71 -8.95 -20.00
C SER A 2 7.29 -8.93 -20.54
N ASP A 3 6.84 -10.02 -21.16
CA ASP A 3 5.59 -10.01 -21.93
C ASP A 3 4.33 -10.12 -21.06
N ILE A 4 4.49 -10.39 -19.76
CA ILE A 4 3.39 -10.49 -18.78
C ILE A 4 3.33 -9.31 -17.82
N VAL A 5 4.32 -8.41 -17.85
CA VAL A 5 4.35 -7.21 -16.99
C VAL A 5 4.15 -5.96 -17.84
N THR A 6 3.06 -5.24 -17.59
CA THR A 6 2.81 -3.93 -18.16
C THR A 6 3.26 -2.87 -17.17
N LEU A 7 4.23 -2.04 -17.55
CA LEU A 7 4.67 -0.89 -16.75
C LEU A 7 3.81 0.33 -17.07
N ILE A 8 3.31 1.01 -16.04
CA ILE A 8 2.71 2.34 -16.14
C ILE A 8 3.59 3.32 -15.35
N GLY A 9 4.03 4.40 -16.00
CA GLY A 9 4.88 5.43 -15.41
C GLY A 9 6.37 5.28 -15.72
N PRO A 10 7.24 6.10 -15.09
CA PRO A 10 8.67 6.13 -15.37
C PRO A 10 9.38 4.82 -15.04
N ASN A 11 10.38 4.49 -15.86
CA ASN A 11 11.34 3.42 -15.63
C ASN A 11 12.69 3.90 -16.15
N GLU A 12 13.35 4.72 -15.34
CA GLU A 12 14.69 5.19 -15.64
C GLU A 12 15.65 4.00 -15.60
N GLN A 13 16.14 3.61 -16.77
CA GLN A 13 17.16 2.56 -16.88
C GLN A 13 18.47 3.09 -16.32
N GLY A 14 18.95 2.51 -15.22
CA GLY A 14 20.16 2.98 -14.54
C GLY A 14 20.64 2.03 -13.43
N THR A 15 21.67 2.45 -12.71
CA THR A 15 22.33 1.66 -11.65
C THR A 15 21.69 1.81 -10.27
N GLN A 16 20.61 2.57 -10.14
CA GLN A 16 19.94 2.85 -8.87
C GLN A 16 18.46 2.43 -8.91
N PRO A 17 18.16 1.12 -9.05
CA PRO A 17 16.78 0.69 -8.99
C PRO A 17 16.23 0.89 -7.56
N GLY A 18 14.96 1.27 -7.45
CA GLY A 18 14.31 1.45 -6.14
C GLY A 18 14.21 0.13 -5.37
N THR A 19 14.47 0.16 -4.07
CA THR A 19 14.37 -1.03 -3.20
C THR A 19 12.93 -1.53 -3.07
N GLU A 20 11.99 -0.63 -2.77
CA GLU A 20 10.57 -0.98 -2.56
C GLU A 20 9.93 -1.52 -3.84
N GLY A 21 10.07 -0.80 -4.94
CA GLY A 21 9.52 -1.24 -6.22
C GLY A 21 10.06 -2.58 -6.71
N ASN A 22 11.35 -2.86 -6.46
CA ASN A 22 11.94 -4.17 -6.74
C ASN A 22 11.36 -5.26 -5.82
N LEU A 23 11.19 -4.97 -4.53
CA LEU A 23 10.62 -5.90 -3.56
C LEU A 23 9.20 -6.29 -4.00
N ASP A 24 8.35 -5.31 -4.29
CA ASP A 24 6.95 -5.50 -4.67
C ASP A 24 6.82 -6.43 -5.89
N ILE A 25 7.53 -6.11 -6.99
CA ILE A 25 7.40 -6.88 -8.22
C ILE A 25 8.03 -8.28 -8.09
N GLN A 26 9.16 -8.42 -7.38
CA GLN A 26 9.82 -9.72 -7.21
C GLN A 26 8.97 -10.67 -6.35
N TRP A 27 8.36 -10.17 -5.27
CA TRP A 27 7.47 -10.98 -4.45
C TRP A 27 6.18 -11.32 -5.16
N MET A 28 5.53 -10.37 -5.82
CA MET A 28 4.31 -10.61 -6.58
C MET A 28 4.52 -11.69 -7.65
N MET A 29 5.60 -11.59 -8.42
CA MET A 29 5.92 -12.57 -9.46
C MET A 29 6.49 -13.88 -8.90
N GLY A 30 7.03 -13.88 -7.67
CA GLY A 30 7.52 -15.05 -6.97
C GLY A 30 6.39 -15.93 -6.42
N ILE A 31 5.34 -15.32 -5.87
CA ILE A 31 4.18 -16.03 -5.30
C ILE A 31 3.11 -16.37 -6.33
N ALA A 32 2.97 -15.57 -7.39
CA ALA A 32 1.99 -15.75 -8.46
C ALA A 32 2.66 -15.73 -9.85
N PRO A 33 3.58 -16.68 -10.14
CA PRO A 33 4.29 -16.69 -11.40
C PRO A 33 3.33 -16.88 -12.58
N GLY A 34 3.50 -16.06 -13.63
CA GLY A 34 2.69 -16.13 -14.84
C GLY A 34 1.38 -15.33 -14.79
N SER A 35 1.04 -14.72 -13.65
CA SER A 35 -0.07 -13.77 -13.61
C SER A 35 0.27 -12.54 -14.48
N PRO A 36 -0.64 -12.07 -15.35
CA PRO A 36 -0.53 -10.75 -15.94
C PRO A 36 -0.48 -9.70 -14.83
N THR A 37 0.53 -8.84 -14.87
CA THR A 37 0.81 -7.88 -13.80
C THR A 37 0.94 -6.49 -14.39
N ILE A 38 0.25 -5.53 -13.80
CA ILE A 38 0.50 -4.11 -14.06
C ILE A 38 1.37 -3.59 -12.92
N TYR A 39 2.52 -3.02 -13.25
CA TYR A 39 3.40 -2.37 -12.30
C TYR A 39 3.27 -0.85 -12.45
N TRP A 40 2.66 -0.22 -11.45
CA TRP A 40 2.57 1.24 -11.36
C TRP A 40 3.84 1.79 -10.73
N SER A 41 4.63 2.48 -11.53
CA SER A 41 5.79 3.24 -11.07
C SER A 41 5.39 4.70 -10.99
N ASN A 42 5.16 5.22 -9.79
CA ASN A 42 4.83 6.63 -9.58
C ASN A 42 6.07 7.37 -9.10
N TYR A 43 6.46 8.43 -9.80
CA TYR A 43 7.51 9.32 -9.30
C TYR A 43 6.96 10.14 -8.15
N ALA A 44 7.49 9.92 -6.94
CA ALA A 44 7.19 10.75 -5.78
C ALA A 44 7.77 12.16 -6.02
N ASN A 45 6.92 13.09 -6.45
CA ASN A 45 7.30 14.50 -6.57
C ASN A 45 7.19 15.26 -5.24
N SER A 46 6.83 14.55 -4.16
CA SER A 46 6.62 15.09 -2.83
C SER A 46 7.12 14.12 -1.77
N THR A 47 7.25 14.61 -0.54
CA THR A 47 7.55 13.78 0.65
C THR A 47 6.31 13.08 1.21
N LYS A 48 5.16 13.15 0.52
CA LYS A 48 3.89 12.60 0.95
C LYS A 48 3.66 11.29 0.20
N GLU A 49 4.07 10.18 0.79
CA GLU A 49 4.05 8.84 0.18
C GLU A 49 2.71 8.48 -0.48
N ILE A 50 1.58 8.88 0.11
CA ILE A 50 0.24 8.48 -0.36
C ILE A 50 -0.48 9.50 -1.27
N ASP A 51 0.19 10.56 -1.74
CA ASP A 51 -0.48 11.61 -2.54
C ASP A 51 -1.03 11.12 -3.89
N HIS A 52 -0.47 10.04 -4.44
CA HIS A 52 -0.92 9.43 -5.69
C HIS A 52 -2.12 8.48 -5.56
N ILE A 53 -2.51 8.05 -4.34
CA ILE A 53 -3.53 7.01 -4.16
C ILE A 53 -4.88 7.41 -4.76
N LEU A 54 -5.32 8.65 -4.55
CA LEU A 54 -6.60 9.11 -5.11
C LEU A 54 -6.57 9.13 -6.64
N THR A 55 -5.45 9.52 -7.25
CA THR A 55 -5.28 9.49 -8.71
C THR A 55 -5.30 8.05 -9.23
N TRP A 56 -4.55 7.15 -8.59
CA TRP A 56 -4.54 5.73 -8.92
C TRP A 56 -5.94 5.11 -8.84
N GLN A 57 -6.74 5.46 -7.82
CA GLN A 57 -8.12 5.00 -7.70
C GLN A 57 -8.97 5.39 -8.92
N TYR A 58 -8.80 6.63 -9.41
CA TYR A 58 -9.49 7.10 -10.62
C TYR A 58 -9.03 6.37 -11.88
N GLU A 59 -7.73 6.13 -12.01
CA GLU A 59 -7.16 5.42 -13.15
C GLU A 59 -7.69 3.99 -13.22
N ILE A 60 -7.62 3.23 -12.11
CA ILE A 60 -8.15 1.87 -12.03
C ILE A 60 -9.66 1.84 -12.26
N GLY A 61 -10.41 2.74 -11.64
CA GLY A 61 -11.87 2.79 -11.78
C GLY A 61 -12.35 3.13 -13.19
N ASN A 62 -11.47 3.67 -14.05
CA ASN A 62 -11.78 4.04 -15.42
C ASN A 62 -11.18 3.06 -16.46
N MET A 63 -10.51 2.00 -16.02
CA MET A 63 -10.02 0.95 -16.93
C MET A 63 -11.16 0.05 -17.40
N THR A 64 -11.13 -0.34 -18.67
CA THR A 64 -12.07 -1.32 -19.24
C THR A 64 -11.84 -2.73 -18.67
N ASP A 65 -10.57 -3.08 -18.41
CA ASP A 65 -10.15 -4.37 -17.85
C ASP A 65 -9.12 -4.14 -16.73
N PRO A 66 -9.58 -3.70 -15.53
CA PRO A 66 -8.69 -3.39 -14.41
C PRO A 66 -8.10 -4.68 -13.81
N PRO A 67 -6.91 -4.61 -13.17
CA PRO A 67 -6.39 -5.74 -12.41
C PRO A 67 -7.32 -6.05 -11.23
N LEU A 68 -7.71 -7.32 -11.10
CA LEU A 68 -8.65 -7.77 -10.06
C LEU A 68 -8.09 -7.67 -8.64
N VAL A 69 -6.77 -7.70 -8.52
CA VAL A 69 -6.04 -7.59 -7.24
C VAL A 69 -4.96 -6.54 -7.39
N SER A 70 -4.94 -5.56 -6.49
CA SER A 70 -3.90 -4.55 -6.39
C SER A 70 -3.25 -4.61 -5.01
N SER A 71 -1.92 -4.71 -4.99
CA SER A 71 -1.10 -4.64 -3.77
C SER A 71 -0.39 -3.30 -3.72
N LEU A 72 -0.52 -2.56 -2.62
CA LEU A 72 0.00 -1.21 -2.46
C LEU A 72 0.79 -1.08 -1.15
N SER A 73 2.10 -0.90 -1.29
CA SER A 73 3.04 -0.63 -0.19
C SER A 73 3.11 0.87 0.08
N TYR A 74 2.00 1.43 0.53
CA TYR A 74 1.82 2.88 0.73
C TYR A 74 1.10 3.13 2.06
N ALA A 75 1.67 3.96 2.92
CA ALA A 75 0.98 4.37 4.15
C ALA A 75 1.40 5.75 4.68
N MET A 76 0.52 6.38 5.45
CA MET A 76 0.74 7.63 6.18
C MET A 76 -0.11 7.59 7.45
N THR A 77 0.32 8.24 8.54
CA THR A 77 -0.57 8.41 9.71
C THR A 77 -1.90 9.06 9.30
N GLU A 78 -3.03 8.43 9.66
CA GLU A 78 -4.36 8.90 9.25
C GLU A 78 -4.64 10.33 9.73
N SER A 79 -4.27 10.66 10.98
CA SER A 79 -4.54 11.97 11.57
C SER A 79 -3.81 13.12 10.89
N THR A 80 -2.77 12.86 10.10
CA THR A 80 -2.05 13.89 9.33
C THR A 80 -2.47 13.93 7.87
N ALA A 81 -3.11 12.89 7.33
CA ALA A 81 -3.39 12.78 5.90
C ALA A 81 -4.18 13.96 5.34
N ASN A 82 -5.28 14.38 5.97
CA ASN A 82 -6.06 15.53 5.49
C ASN A 82 -5.27 16.85 5.57
N ASN A 83 -4.41 17.03 6.58
CA ASN A 83 -3.58 18.23 6.69
C ASN A 83 -2.62 18.34 5.49
N PHE A 84 -1.98 17.22 5.11
CA PHE A 84 -1.01 17.22 4.03
C PHE A 84 -1.61 17.06 2.63
N LEU A 85 -2.78 16.43 2.49
CA LEU A 85 -3.38 16.07 1.19
C LEU A 85 -4.63 16.88 0.84
N GLY A 86 -5.11 17.69 1.78
CA GLY A 86 -6.29 18.54 1.63
C GLY A 86 -7.47 18.04 2.45
N ASP A 87 -8.25 18.99 2.95
CA ASP A 87 -9.45 18.70 3.74
C ASP A 87 -10.43 17.81 2.94
N GLY A 88 -10.89 16.74 3.59
CA GLY A 88 -11.80 15.77 2.98
C GLY A 88 -11.12 14.71 2.10
N TYR A 89 -9.79 14.69 1.99
CA TYR A 89 -9.06 13.67 1.22
C TYR A 89 -9.44 12.24 1.63
N ILE A 90 -9.40 11.91 2.93
CA ILE A 90 -9.76 10.57 3.43
C ILE A 90 -11.19 10.20 3.01
N GLN A 91 -12.16 11.10 3.22
CA GLN A 91 -13.57 10.84 2.87
C GLN A 91 -13.75 10.58 1.38
N ARG A 92 -13.10 11.39 0.55
CA ARG A 92 -13.10 11.24 -0.90
C ARG A 92 -12.46 9.92 -1.32
N SER A 93 -11.30 9.59 -0.77
CA SER A 93 -10.58 8.36 -1.08
C SER A 93 -11.37 7.12 -0.63
N ASN A 94 -12.01 7.15 0.54
CA ASN A 94 -12.92 6.08 1.00
C ASN A 94 -14.11 5.88 0.07
N THR A 95 -14.68 6.97 -0.46
CA THR A 95 -15.76 6.88 -1.46
C THR A 95 -15.27 6.19 -2.74
N GLN A 96 -14.03 6.45 -3.18
CA GLN A 96 -13.47 5.74 -4.32
C GLN A 96 -13.17 4.28 -4.02
N PHE A 97 -12.66 3.96 -2.82
CA PHE A 97 -12.51 2.56 -2.41
C PHE A 97 -13.84 1.80 -2.41
N GLN A 98 -14.95 2.42 -2.00
CA GLN A 98 -16.28 1.82 -2.14
C GLN A 98 -16.63 1.50 -3.60
N VAL A 99 -16.35 2.44 -4.51
CA VAL A 99 -16.60 2.24 -5.96
C VAL A 99 -15.79 1.05 -6.47
N LEU A 100 -14.47 1.02 -6.20
CA LEU A 100 -13.60 -0.06 -6.65
C LEU A 100 -13.98 -1.41 -6.04
N ALA A 101 -14.33 -1.45 -4.76
CA ALA A 101 -14.83 -2.65 -4.11
C ALA A 101 -16.16 -3.13 -4.74
N SER A 102 -17.06 -2.21 -5.11
CA SER A 102 -18.32 -2.55 -5.79
C SER A 102 -18.13 -3.09 -7.21
N MET A 103 -17.00 -2.78 -7.85
CA MET A 103 -16.57 -3.36 -9.13
C MET A 103 -15.97 -4.77 -8.97
N GLY A 104 -15.85 -5.28 -7.74
CA GLY A 104 -15.27 -6.59 -7.44
C GLY A 104 -13.74 -6.59 -7.37
N LEU A 105 -13.12 -5.41 -7.20
CA LEU A 105 -11.67 -5.28 -7.13
C LEU A 105 -11.17 -5.44 -5.70
N THR A 106 -10.11 -6.24 -5.53
CA THR A 106 -9.43 -6.44 -4.25
C THR A 106 -8.25 -5.47 -4.15
N MET A 107 -8.18 -4.75 -3.04
CA MET A 107 -7.12 -3.78 -2.77
C MET A 107 -6.48 -4.11 -1.44
N ILE A 108 -5.18 -4.37 -1.45
CA ILE A 108 -4.40 -4.78 -0.30
C ILE A 108 -3.41 -3.65 0.03
N PHE A 109 -3.46 -3.14 1.25
CA PHE A 109 -2.56 -2.09 1.73
C PHE A 109 -1.74 -2.59 2.91
N SER A 110 -0.46 -2.21 2.95
CA SER A 110 0.38 -2.46 4.11
C SER A 110 -0.13 -1.69 5.33
N ALA A 111 -0.18 -2.36 6.49
CA ALA A 111 -0.56 -1.75 7.76
C ALA A 111 0.53 -0.83 8.35
N GLY A 112 1.67 -0.72 7.65
CA GLY A 112 2.83 0.08 8.01
C GLY A 112 3.80 -0.58 9.00
N ASP A 113 5.02 -0.02 9.04
CA ASP A 113 6.18 -0.64 9.70
C ASP A 113 6.50 -0.05 11.09
N ALA A 114 5.77 0.99 11.50
CA ALA A 114 6.09 1.77 12.69
C ALA A 114 5.23 1.42 13.92
N GLY A 115 4.63 0.22 13.89
CA GLY A 115 3.79 -0.33 14.97
C GLY A 115 2.52 0.49 15.23
N SER A 116 1.88 0.23 16.37
CA SER A 116 0.59 0.84 16.74
C SER A 116 0.61 2.37 16.86
N ASN A 117 1.79 2.96 16.93
CA ASN A 117 1.96 4.39 17.20
C ASN A 117 2.42 5.16 15.96
N SER A 118 2.61 4.48 14.82
CA SER A 118 3.07 5.10 13.57
C SER A 118 4.32 5.99 13.78
N LEU A 119 5.28 5.52 14.58
CA LEU A 119 6.46 6.31 14.96
C LEU A 119 7.40 6.58 13.78
N SER A 120 7.32 7.80 13.23
CA SER A 120 8.19 8.28 12.14
C SER A 120 8.10 9.80 12.04
N ALA A 121 8.93 10.40 11.19
CA ALA A 121 8.84 11.84 10.92
C ALA A 121 7.53 12.18 10.18
N PRO A 122 6.86 13.30 10.50
CA PRO A 122 5.78 13.83 9.67
C PRO A 122 6.27 14.08 8.24
N PRO A 123 5.44 13.86 7.20
CA PRO A 123 4.01 13.55 7.29
C PRO A 123 3.70 12.06 7.52
N MET A 124 4.68 11.16 7.39
CA MET A 124 4.52 9.71 7.38
C MET A 124 4.13 9.11 8.73
N GLY A 125 4.65 9.71 9.80
CA GLY A 125 4.44 9.24 11.16
C GLY A 125 4.14 10.33 12.17
N GLN A 126 4.24 9.92 13.43
CA GLN A 126 4.17 10.76 14.61
C GLN A 126 5.48 10.67 15.40
N LEU A 127 5.84 11.76 16.07
CA LEU A 127 7.03 11.85 16.91
C LEU A 127 6.82 11.28 18.33
N HIS A 128 5.59 10.89 18.66
CA HIS A 128 5.21 10.50 20.02
C HIS A 128 4.55 9.13 20.05
N CYS A 129 4.84 8.36 21.10
CA CYS A 129 4.29 7.00 21.27
C CYS A 129 2.84 6.97 21.77
N PHE A 130 2.30 8.11 22.19
CA PHE A 130 0.96 8.19 22.77
C PHE A 130 0.23 9.43 22.26
N PRO A 131 -1.04 9.31 21.85
CA PRO A 131 -1.82 8.07 21.75
C PRO A 131 -1.34 7.14 20.62
N SER A 132 -1.97 5.98 20.45
CA SER A 132 -1.77 5.14 19.26
C SER A 132 -2.38 5.80 18.02
N HIS A 133 -1.82 5.47 16.85
CA HIS A 133 -2.11 6.13 15.58
C HIS A 133 -2.37 5.12 14.48
N ALA A 134 -3.57 5.22 13.91
CA ALA A 134 -4.01 4.51 12.72
C ALA A 134 -3.20 4.93 11.48
N MET A 135 -3.03 4.00 10.53
CA MET A 135 -2.33 4.24 9.25
C MET A 135 -3.29 4.14 8.06
N TRP A 136 -3.23 5.14 7.19
CA TRP A 136 -4.02 5.28 5.99
C TRP A 136 -3.13 4.99 4.76
N PRO A 137 -3.50 4.15 3.77
CA PRO A 137 -4.83 3.61 3.47
C PRO A 137 -5.31 2.31 4.17
N ALA A 138 -4.54 1.70 5.06
CA ALA A 138 -4.92 0.40 5.62
C ALA A 138 -6.21 0.42 6.47
N GLU A 139 -6.52 1.54 7.12
CA GLU A 139 -7.64 1.66 8.06
C GLU A 139 -9.02 1.86 7.39
N SER A 140 -9.09 1.85 6.06
CA SER A 140 -10.38 1.93 5.37
C SER A 140 -11.13 0.62 5.51
N PRO A 141 -12.43 0.67 5.80
CA PRO A 141 -13.25 -0.54 5.85
C PRO A 141 -13.49 -1.17 4.47
N TYR A 142 -12.97 -0.57 3.40
CA TYR A 142 -13.16 -1.01 2.01
C TYR A 142 -11.91 -1.61 1.38
N VAL A 143 -10.84 -1.81 2.17
CA VAL A 143 -9.61 -2.44 1.72
C VAL A 143 -9.23 -3.61 2.62
N THR A 144 -8.28 -4.43 2.19
CA THR A 144 -7.66 -5.46 3.02
C THR A 144 -6.36 -4.91 3.60
N ALA A 145 -6.31 -4.72 4.92
CA ALA A 145 -5.08 -4.38 5.62
C ALA A 145 -4.19 -5.62 5.79
N LEU A 146 -2.92 -5.52 5.42
CA LEU A 146 -1.94 -6.60 5.55
C LEU A 146 -0.81 -6.19 6.49
N SER A 147 -0.59 -6.99 7.54
CA SER A 147 0.48 -6.80 8.52
C SER A 147 1.59 -7.83 8.33
N ALA A 148 2.64 -7.74 9.14
CA ALA A 148 3.81 -8.58 9.06
C ALA A 148 3.84 -9.64 10.18
N THR A 149 4.50 -10.75 9.88
CA THR A 149 4.86 -11.79 10.86
C THR A 149 6.34 -12.09 10.73
N TYR A 150 6.96 -12.63 11.78
CA TYR A 150 8.33 -13.11 11.73
C TYR A 150 8.42 -14.52 12.31
N PHE A 151 9.28 -15.35 11.73
CA PHE A 151 9.59 -16.67 12.28
C PHE A 151 10.64 -16.51 13.39
N THR A 152 10.42 -17.19 14.51
CA THR A 152 11.37 -17.21 15.62
C THR A 152 11.45 -18.59 16.25
N PRO A 153 12.65 -19.08 16.63
CA PRO A 153 12.78 -20.29 17.42
C PRO A 153 12.44 -20.08 18.90
N LEU A 154 12.10 -18.85 19.31
CA LEU A 154 11.89 -18.46 20.71
C LEU A 154 10.42 -18.48 21.13
N THR A 155 9.54 -19.16 20.39
CA THR A 155 8.12 -19.33 20.74
C THR A 155 7.79 -20.81 20.94
N ASP A 156 7.31 -21.17 22.12
CA ASP A 156 6.72 -22.49 22.37
C ASP A 156 5.28 -22.50 21.82
N PRO A 157 4.91 -23.47 20.97
CA PRO A 157 3.51 -23.65 20.56
C PRO A 157 2.62 -23.90 21.78
N ILE A 158 1.48 -23.21 21.84
CA ILE A 158 0.48 -23.29 22.94
C ILE A 158 0.05 -24.74 23.26
N CYS A 159 0.21 -25.66 22.31
CA CYS A 159 -0.26 -27.04 22.41
C CYS A 159 0.72 -28.03 23.06
N TYR A 160 1.82 -27.60 23.68
CA TYR A 160 2.76 -28.51 24.38
C TYR A 160 2.55 -28.63 25.90
N LEU A 161 1.51 -28.01 26.47
CA LEU A 161 1.11 -28.29 27.86
C LEU A 161 0.19 -29.52 27.89
N GLN A 162 0.78 -30.73 27.92
CA GLN A 162 0.11 -31.96 28.39
C GLN A 162 0.62 -32.34 29.78
#